data_AF-A0A8H5I196-F1
#
_entry.id   AF-A0A8H5I196-F1
#
_cell.length_a   1.000
_cell.length_b   1.000
_cell.length_c   1.000
_cell.angle_alpha   90.00
_cell.angle_beta   90.00
_cell.angle_gamma   90.00
#
_symmetry.space_group_name_H-M   'P 1'
#
loop_
_entity.id
_entity.type
_entity.pdbx_description
1 polymer ?
#
loop_
_entity_poly.entity_id
_entity_poly.type
_entity_poly.pdbx_seq_one_letter_code
_entity_poly.pdbx_strand_id
1 'polypeptide(L)'
;MSKTITLEQLKTNNSKASIWLLIDGKVYDCTKFTDEHPGGDEVILAEAGKDATEAFEDVGHSDEARALLPDMLIGTFDKNSGIDPKKLSTSPTSAQKAIEHGSNIISGSAMSPSSSTLAVLTQMIVCPSGIPRQSLEHRVQRISPLFIIGVSAVVLGSYIRLTCFKLLGKLFTFDLTVHPEHRLITTSFYSYVRHPAYTGSMLLIAGLTFSHLTKGSWLTECGPLKSSTGALVVWMLWWTWTLACGISRAEAEDRQMQKMFPEEWDKYAENVAWWFFPGLI
;
A
#
# COMPACT_ATOMS: atom_id res chain seq x y z
N MET A 1 -10.03 31.87 -22.32
CA MET A 1 -10.02 31.21 -23.63
C MET A 1 -9.50 29.80 -23.41
N SER A 2 -10.38 28.80 -23.22
CA SER A 2 -9.97 27.41 -23.03
C SER A 2 -9.45 26.87 -24.36
N LYS A 3 -8.19 26.44 -24.38
CA LYS A 3 -7.56 25.85 -25.56
C LYS A 3 -8.23 24.49 -25.83
N THR A 4 -8.67 24.28 -27.07
CA THR A 4 -9.22 22.97 -27.46
C THR A 4 -8.09 22.07 -27.91
N ILE A 5 -7.97 20.87 -27.31
CA ILE A 5 -6.91 19.90 -27.62
C ILE A 5 -7.49 18.75 -28.46
N THR A 6 -6.79 18.39 -29.53
CA THR A 6 -7.17 17.29 -30.42
C THR A 6 -6.59 15.94 -29.96
N LEU A 7 -7.17 14.84 -30.43
CA LEU A 7 -6.70 13.48 -30.13
C LEU A 7 -5.27 13.22 -30.62
N GLU A 8 -4.89 13.81 -31.74
CA GLU A 8 -3.52 13.71 -32.26
C GLU A 8 -2.52 14.38 -31.31
N GLN A 9 -2.85 15.59 -30.83
CA GLN A 9 -2.03 16.29 -29.85
C GLN A 9 -1.94 15.53 -28.53
N LEU A 10 -3.02 14.90 -28.08
CA LEU A 10 -2.99 14.07 -26.89
C LEU A 10 -2.03 12.88 -27.06
N LYS A 11 -2.12 12.16 -28.19
CA LYS A 11 -1.27 10.99 -28.47
C LYS A 11 0.21 11.32 -28.67
N THR A 12 0.54 12.50 -29.20
CA THR A 12 1.94 12.92 -29.37
C THR A 12 2.63 13.19 -28.02
N ASN A 13 1.87 13.50 -26.97
CA ASN A 13 2.38 13.78 -25.63
C ASN A 13 2.24 12.55 -24.71
N ASN A 14 2.92 11.46 -25.10
CA ASN A 14 2.89 10.16 -24.42
C ASN A 14 4.27 9.69 -23.92
N SER A 15 5.21 10.60 -23.72
CA SER A 15 6.61 10.28 -23.40
C SER A 15 7.03 10.90 -22.07
N LYS A 16 8.10 10.40 -21.42
CA LYS A 16 8.59 10.96 -20.14
C LYS A 16 8.91 12.47 -20.19
N ALA A 17 9.16 13.02 -21.38
CA ALA A 17 9.44 14.46 -21.56
C ALA A 17 8.16 15.31 -21.78
N SER A 18 7.03 14.68 -22.07
CA SER A 18 5.73 15.35 -22.23
C SER A 18 4.60 14.35 -22.04
N ILE A 19 3.89 14.46 -20.90
CA ILE A 19 2.88 13.52 -20.43
C ILE A 19 1.55 14.26 -20.29
N TRP A 20 0.63 14.00 -21.22
CA TRP A 20 -0.71 14.57 -21.16
C TRP A 20 -1.74 13.49 -20.85
N LEU A 21 -2.65 13.79 -19.92
CA LEU A 21 -3.75 12.92 -19.54
C LEU A 21 -5.09 13.57 -19.85
N LEU A 22 -6.01 12.79 -20.40
CA LEU A 22 -7.41 13.18 -20.52
C LEU A 22 -8.19 12.62 -19.33
N ILE A 23 -8.75 13.51 -18.50
CA ILE A 23 -9.59 13.15 -17.35
C ILE A 23 -10.86 13.98 -17.41
N ASP A 24 -12.01 13.32 -17.44
CA ASP A 24 -13.34 13.95 -17.48
C ASP A 24 -13.48 15.03 -18.57
N GLY A 25 -12.99 14.73 -19.77
CA GLY A 25 -13.07 15.65 -20.92
C GLY A 25 -12.12 16.86 -20.88
N LYS A 26 -11.21 16.92 -19.90
CA LYS A 26 -10.18 17.95 -19.76
C LYS A 26 -8.79 17.34 -19.92
N VAL A 27 -7.88 18.08 -20.55
CA VAL A 27 -6.50 17.64 -20.79
C VAL A 27 -5.56 18.33 -19.82
N TYR A 28 -4.73 17.55 -19.13
CA TYR A 28 -3.80 17.99 -18.09
C TYR A 28 -2.36 17.68 -18.48
N ASP A 29 -1.44 18.62 -18.20
CA ASP A 29 0.00 18.43 -18.35
C ASP A 29 0.59 17.90 -17.04
N CYS A 30 0.84 16.60 -16.98
CA CYS A 30 1.39 15.94 -15.79
C CYS A 30 2.92 15.80 -15.84
N THR A 31 3.60 16.41 -16.82
CA THR A 31 5.04 16.22 -17.05
C THR A 31 5.87 16.58 -15.81
N LYS A 32 5.54 17.67 -15.13
CA LYS A 32 6.25 18.11 -13.91
C LYS A 32 5.81 17.34 -12.66
N PHE A 33 4.59 16.82 -12.66
CA PHE A 33 4.00 16.14 -11.51
C PHE A 33 4.36 14.64 -11.46
N THR A 34 4.95 14.11 -12.52
CA THR A 34 5.24 12.67 -12.64
C THR A 34 6.21 12.19 -11.55
N ASP A 35 7.20 13.00 -11.17
CA ASP A 35 8.16 12.68 -10.10
C ASP A 35 7.57 12.90 -8.69
N GLU A 36 6.56 13.76 -8.57
CA GLU A 36 5.90 14.10 -7.30
C GLU A 36 4.67 13.20 -7.04
N HIS A 37 4.32 12.34 -7.99
CA HIS A 37 3.15 11.49 -7.89
C HIS A 37 3.35 10.37 -6.85
N PRO A 38 2.53 10.28 -5.79
CA PRO A 38 2.67 9.27 -4.74
C PRO A 38 2.51 7.82 -5.23
N GLY A 39 1.85 7.60 -6.37
CA GLY A 39 1.70 6.30 -7.01
C GLY A 39 2.86 5.87 -7.92
N GLY A 40 3.88 6.73 -8.08
CA GLY A 40 5.02 6.51 -8.98
C GLY A 40 4.81 7.03 -10.40
N ASP A 41 5.91 7.11 -11.17
CA ASP A 41 5.92 7.61 -12.55
C ASP A 41 5.33 6.59 -13.54
N GLU A 42 5.52 5.30 -13.28
CA GLU A 42 5.11 4.20 -14.15
C GLU A 42 3.60 4.18 -14.42
N VAL A 43 2.78 4.46 -13.40
CA VAL A 43 1.32 4.42 -13.52
C VAL A 43 0.75 5.60 -14.31
N ILE A 44 1.36 6.78 -14.19
CA ILE A 44 0.99 7.94 -15.01
C ILE A 44 1.44 7.71 -16.46
N LEU A 45 2.64 7.19 -16.66
CA LEU A 45 3.20 6.95 -17.99
C LEU A 45 2.39 5.89 -18.77
N ALA A 46 1.83 4.90 -18.08
CA ALA A 46 0.97 3.88 -18.69
C ALA A 46 -0.29 4.47 -19.35
N GLU A 47 -0.81 5.57 -18.79
CA GLU A 47 -2.01 6.27 -19.25
C GLU A 47 -1.69 7.53 -20.07
N ALA A 48 -0.41 7.82 -20.31
CA ALA A 48 0.02 8.98 -21.08
C ALA A 48 -0.56 8.97 -22.52
N GLY A 49 -1.16 10.09 -22.91
CA GLY A 49 -1.78 10.27 -24.22
C GLY A 49 -3.11 9.53 -24.42
N LYS A 50 -3.75 9.06 -23.33
CA LYS A 50 -5.03 8.33 -23.34
C LYS A 50 -6.08 9.02 -22.47
N ASP A 51 -7.31 8.50 -22.56
CA ASP A 51 -8.38 8.79 -21.60
C ASP A 51 -8.14 7.98 -20.33
N ALA A 52 -7.64 8.67 -19.31
CA ALA A 52 -7.29 8.12 -18.01
C ALA A 52 -8.44 8.27 -17.00
N THR A 53 -9.64 8.67 -17.43
CA THR A 53 -10.77 8.95 -16.53
C THR A 53 -11.12 7.73 -15.66
N GLU A 54 -11.20 6.54 -16.26
CA GLU A 54 -11.51 5.30 -15.54
C GLU A 54 -10.38 4.94 -14.55
N ALA A 55 -9.13 4.94 -15.01
CA ALA A 55 -7.96 4.68 -14.17
C ALA A 55 -7.83 5.67 -13.00
N PHE A 56 -8.20 6.94 -13.21
CA PHE A 56 -8.14 7.98 -12.19
C PHE A 56 -9.22 7.78 -11.11
N GLU A 57 -10.45 7.41 -11.50
CA GLU A 57 -11.55 7.20 -10.55
C GLU A 57 -11.44 5.85 -9.81
N ASP A 58 -10.98 4.78 -10.48
CA ASP A 58 -10.83 3.45 -9.88
C ASP A 58 -9.84 3.40 -8.71
N VAL A 59 -8.80 4.25 -8.74
CA VAL A 59 -7.79 4.36 -7.68
C VAL A 59 -8.34 5.12 -6.46
N GLY A 60 -9.37 5.94 -6.62
CA GLY A 60 -10.01 6.65 -5.50
C GLY A 60 -9.18 7.80 -4.93
N HIS A 61 -8.67 8.69 -5.80
CA HIS A 61 -7.94 9.89 -5.39
C HIS A 61 -8.76 10.76 -4.40
N SER A 62 -8.10 11.38 -3.42
CA SER A 62 -8.76 12.24 -2.42
C SER A 62 -9.15 13.62 -3.00
N ASP A 63 -9.97 14.39 -2.27
CA ASP A 63 -10.37 15.74 -2.69
C ASP A 63 -9.18 16.69 -2.80
N GLU A 64 -8.16 16.51 -1.96
CA GLU A 64 -6.90 17.26 -2.02
C GLU A 64 -6.11 16.94 -3.29
N ALA A 65 -6.10 15.68 -3.73
CA ALA A 65 -5.45 15.30 -4.99
C ALA A 65 -6.18 15.91 -6.19
N ARG A 66 -7.53 15.95 -6.16
CA ARG A 66 -8.33 16.62 -7.20
C ARG A 66 -8.10 18.14 -7.22
N ALA A 67 -7.77 18.75 -6.08
CA ALA A 67 -7.46 20.17 -5.99
C ALA A 67 -6.16 20.58 -6.70
N LEU A 68 -5.30 19.63 -7.07
CA LEU A 68 -4.07 19.87 -7.85
C LEU A 68 -4.32 19.89 -9.37
N LEU A 69 -5.44 19.31 -9.84
CA LEU A 69 -5.77 19.24 -11.27
C LEU A 69 -5.90 20.61 -11.97
N PRO A 70 -6.49 21.66 -11.37
CA PRO A 70 -6.63 22.96 -12.02
C PRO A 70 -5.30 23.59 -12.46
N ASP A 71 -4.22 23.39 -11.69
CA ASP A 71 -2.91 23.97 -11.97
C ASP A 71 -2.21 23.32 -13.17
N MET A 72 -2.60 22.08 -13.49
CA MET A 72 -2.08 21.32 -14.64
C MET A 72 -2.98 21.42 -15.88
N LEU A 73 -4.09 22.16 -15.81
CA LEU A 73 -5.08 22.19 -16.89
C LEU A 73 -4.56 22.92 -18.14
N ILE A 74 -4.44 22.20 -19.25
CA ILE A 74 -4.07 22.76 -20.55
C ILE A 74 -5.32 23.25 -21.30
N GLY A 75 -6.41 22.51 -21.20
CA GLY A 75 -7.60 22.80 -21.99
C GLY A 75 -8.67 21.72 -21.98
N THR A 76 -9.66 21.89 -22.86
CA THR A 76 -10.79 20.98 -23.02
C THR A 76 -10.61 20.13 -24.27
N PHE A 77 -11.02 18.87 -24.21
CA PHE A 77 -10.89 17.94 -25.31
C PHE A 77 -11.99 18.12 -26.35
N ASP A 78 -11.64 18.14 -27.65
CA ASP A 78 -12.64 18.21 -28.72
C ASP A 78 -13.33 16.86 -28.95
N LYS A 79 -14.55 16.71 -28.42
CA LYS A 79 -15.37 15.51 -28.67
C LYS A 79 -15.93 15.44 -30.11
N ASN A 80 -15.80 16.49 -30.93
CA ASN A 80 -16.37 16.53 -32.29
C ASN A 80 -15.46 16.00 -33.42
N SER A 81 -14.30 15.41 -33.11
CA SER A 81 -13.41 14.80 -34.13
C SER A 81 -13.77 13.36 -34.53
N GLY A 82 -15.00 12.89 -34.26
CA GLY A 82 -15.57 11.70 -34.91
C GLY A 82 -15.00 10.34 -34.49
N ILE A 83 -14.48 10.21 -33.27
CA ILE A 83 -14.04 8.92 -32.73
C ILE A 83 -14.53 8.78 -31.29
N ASP A 84 -15.40 7.80 -31.04
CA ASP A 84 -15.81 7.38 -29.69
C ASP A 84 -14.56 7.05 -28.85
N PRO A 85 -14.37 7.65 -27.66
CA PRO A 85 -13.25 7.32 -26.77
C PRO A 85 -13.27 5.83 -26.34
N LYS A 86 -14.42 5.17 -26.47
CA LYS A 86 -14.61 3.73 -26.20
C LYS A 86 -14.04 2.80 -27.28
N LYS A 87 -13.66 3.31 -28.46
CA LYS A 87 -13.12 2.51 -29.57
C LYS A 87 -11.58 2.51 -29.65
N LEU A 88 -10.91 3.14 -28.69
CA LEU A 88 -9.44 3.25 -28.64
C LEU A 88 -8.78 2.19 -27.72
N SER A 89 -9.52 1.17 -27.28
CA SER A 89 -8.99 0.05 -26.48
C SER A 89 -8.61 -1.19 -27.30
N THR A 90 -8.74 -1.18 -28.62
CA THR A 90 -8.51 -2.38 -29.44
C THR A 90 -7.48 -2.17 -30.54
N SER A 91 -6.21 -2.24 -30.17
CA SER A 91 -5.16 -2.79 -31.04
C SER A 91 -4.79 -4.17 -30.48
N PRO A 92 -4.87 -5.26 -31.28
CA PRO A 92 -4.43 -6.59 -30.86
C PRO A 92 -2.93 -6.60 -30.57
N THR A 93 -2.53 -6.45 -29.31
CA THR A 93 -1.17 -6.83 -28.91
C THR A 93 -1.02 -8.34 -29.15
N SER A 94 0.20 -8.76 -29.43
CA SER A 94 0.71 -10.11 -29.75
C SER A 94 0.10 -11.30 -28.98
N ALA A 95 -0.61 -11.05 -27.88
CA ALA A 95 -1.41 -12.03 -27.15
C ALA A 95 -2.65 -12.53 -27.92
N GLN A 96 -3.32 -11.71 -28.74
CA GLN A 96 -4.52 -12.14 -29.49
C GLN A 96 -4.21 -13.14 -30.61
N LYS A 97 -3.04 -13.02 -31.26
CA LYS A 97 -2.56 -14.03 -32.23
C LYS A 97 -2.27 -15.39 -31.57
N ALA A 98 -1.85 -15.40 -30.30
CA ALA A 98 -1.67 -16.63 -29.53
C ALA A 98 -3.00 -17.28 -29.12
N ILE A 99 -4.04 -16.47 -28.87
CA ILE A 99 -5.40 -16.95 -28.55
C ILE A 99 -6.07 -17.56 -29.79
N GLU A 100 -5.89 -16.98 -30.97
CA GLU A 100 -6.47 -17.51 -32.22
C GLU A 100 -5.76 -18.81 -32.69
N HIS A 101 -4.45 -18.92 -32.46
CA HIS A 101 -3.72 -20.18 -32.66
C HIS A 101 -4.11 -21.26 -31.63
N GLY A 102 -4.46 -20.87 -30.39
CA GLY A 102 -4.99 -21.78 -29.37
C GLY A 102 -6.43 -22.23 -29.65
N SER A 103 -7.27 -21.36 -30.23
CA SER A 103 -8.67 -21.66 -30.56
C SER A 103 -8.81 -22.77 -31.60
N ASN A 104 -7.91 -22.85 -32.58
CA ASN A 104 -7.95 -23.91 -33.60
C ASN A 104 -7.48 -25.28 -33.10
N ILE A 105 -6.81 -25.34 -31.94
CA ILE A 105 -6.42 -26.61 -31.29
C ILE A 105 -7.56 -27.18 -30.42
N ILE A 106 -8.51 -26.34 -29.98
CA ILE A 106 -9.62 -26.73 -29.09
C ILE A 106 -10.83 -27.33 -29.86
N SER A 107 -10.89 -27.18 -31.18
CA SER A 107 -11.96 -27.77 -32.01
C SER A 107 -11.87 -29.31 -32.17
N GLY A 108 -10.84 -29.96 -31.60
CA GLY A 108 -10.75 -31.41 -31.48
C GLY A 108 -11.14 -31.91 -30.09
N SER A 109 -12.39 -32.37 -29.94
CA SER A 109 -12.91 -33.10 -28.76
C SER A 109 -12.81 -32.40 -27.41
N ALA A 110 -13.70 -31.42 -27.17
CA ALA A 110 -14.04 -30.97 -25.83
C ALA A 110 -14.82 -32.07 -25.08
N MET A 111 -14.12 -32.94 -24.34
CA MET A 111 -14.69 -33.55 -23.15
C MET A 111 -14.85 -32.45 -22.11
N SER A 112 -16.08 -32.09 -21.77
CA SER A 112 -16.37 -31.20 -20.65
C SER A 112 -15.66 -31.71 -19.41
N PRO A 113 -14.83 -30.90 -18.72
CA PRO A 113 -14.24 -31.35 -17.46
C PRO A 113 -15.38 -31.65 -16.50
N SER A 114 -15.41 -32.87 -15.98
CA SER A 114 -16.32 -33.24 -14.89
C SER A 114 -16.14 -32.23 -13.74
N SER A 115 -17.21 -31.93 -12.99
CA SER A 115 -17.19 -30.96 -11.88
C SER A 115 -16.00 -31.14 -10.90
N SER A 116 -15.40 -32.33 -10.85
CA SER A 116 -14.22 -32.65 -10.06
C SER A 116 -12.89 -32.15 -10.66
N THR A 117 -12.71 -32.10 -11.98
CA THR A 117 -11.44 -31.65 -12.59
C THR A 117 -11.24 -30.15 -12.49
N LEU A 118 -12.31 -29.37 -12.69
CA LEU A 118 -12.27 -27.92 -12.46
C LEU A 118 -12.00 -27.62 -10.98
N ALA A 119 -12.67 -28.31 -10.05
CA ALA A 119 -12.48 -28.15 -8.62
C ALA A 119 -11.06 -28.51 -8.15
N VAL A 120 -10.45 -29.54 -8.73
CA VAL A 120 -9.06 -29.94 -8.45
C VAL A 120 -8.07 -28.90 -8.97
N LEU A 121 -8.28 -28.38 -10.19
CA LEU A 121 -7.46 -27.30 -10.75
C LEU A 121 -7.58 -26.01 -9.92
N THR A 122 -8.79 -25.64 -9.49
CA THR A 122 -8.98 -24.47 -8.60
C THR A 122 -8.28 -24.68 -7.26
N GLN A 123 -8.37 -25.89 -6.70
CA GLN A 123 -7.72 -26.22 -5.42
C GLN A 123 -6.19 -26.20 -5.51
N MET A 124 -5.59 -26.62 -6.63
CA MET A 124 -4.14 -26.52 -6.84
C MET A 124 -3.65 -25.08 -7.01
N ILE A 125 -4.47 -24.21 -7.62
CA ILE A 125 -4.15 -22.78 -7.77
C ILE A 125 -4.24 -22.05 -6.42
N VAL A 126 -5.28 -22.35 -5.62
CA VAL A 126 -5.51 -21.69 -4.34
C VAL A 126 -4.61 -22.27 -3.24
N CYS A 127 -4.27 -23.56 -3.28
CA CYS A 127 -3.41 -24.21 -2.29
C CYS A 127 -2.51 -25.28 -2.94
N PRO A 128 -1.26 -24.93 -3.32
CA PRO A 128 -0.33 -25.83 -4.00
C PRO A 128 0.14 -27.03 -3.15
N SER A 129 -0.19 -27.06 -1.86
CA SER A 129 0.37 -28.03 -0.91
C SER A 129 -0.23 -29.44 -0.99
N GLY A 130 -1.24 -29.67 -1.85
CA GLY A 130 -1.82 -30.99 -2.12
C GLY A 130 -2.65 -31.57 -0.96
N ILE A 131 -2.99 -30.76 0.04
CA ILE A 131 -3.76 -31.20 1.21
C ILE A 131 -5.24 -31.42 0.83
N PRO A 132 -5.85 -32.59 1.16
CA PRO A 132 -7.26 -32.83 0.91
C PRO A 132 -8.17 -31.80 1.59
N ARG A 133 -9.22 -31.34 0.91
CA ARG A 133 -10.09 -30.24 1.35
C ARG A 133 -10.69 -30.45 2.76
N GLN A 134 -11.13 -31.68 3.07
CA GLN A 134 -11.66 -32.04 4.40
C GLN A 134 -10.62 -31.89 5.53
N SER A 135 -9.35 -32.16 5.25
CA SER A 135 -8.25 -31.96 6.22
C SER A 135 -7.95 -30.48 6.41
N LEU A 136 -8.08 -29.69 5.34
CA LEU A 136 -7.91 -28.23 5.38
C LEU A 136 -9.04 -27.55 6.17
N GLU A 137 -10.29 -27.94 5.95
CA GLU A 137 -11.46 -27.39 6.65
C GLU A 137 -11.35 -27.55 8.17
N HIS A 138 -10.95 -28.73 8.64
CA HIS A 138 -10.76 -28.98 10.09
C HIS A 138 -9.53 -28.27 10.68
N ARG A 139 -8.50 -27.96 9.86
CA ARG A 139 -7.31 -27.19 10.28
C ARG A 139 -7.57 -25.68 10.35
N VAL A 140 -8.34 -25.15 9.39
CA VAL A 140 -8.71 -23.72 9.32
C VAL A 140 -9.71 -23.34 10.42
N GLN A 141 -10.59 -24.26 10.84
CA GLN A 141 -11.60 -23.99 11.87
C GLN A 141 -11.05 -23.88 13.30
N ARG A 142 -9.79 -24.22 13.55
CA ARG A 142 -9.20 -24.14 14.90
C ARG A 142 -8.53 -22.80 15.12
N ILE A 143 -9.16 -21.95 15.95
CA ILE A 143 -8.54 -20.72 16.44
C ILE A 143 -7.38 -21.10 17.35
N SER A 144 -6.17 -20.76 16.92
CA SER A 144 -4.94 -20.96 17.71
C SER A 144 -4.76 -19.85 18.75
N PRO A 145 -4.18 -20.14 19.93
CA PRO A 145 -3.78 -19.11 20.88
C PRO A 145 -2.89 -18.02 20.25
N LEU A 146 -2.03 -18.39 19.30
CA LEU A 146 -1.15 -17.43 18.60
C LEU A 146 -1.95 -16.43 17.74
N PHE A 147 -3.05 -16.88 17.15
CA PHE A 147 -3.96 -16.01 16.39
C PHE A 147 -4.66 -15.01 17.32
N ILE A 148 -5.11 -15.46 18.49
CA ILE A 148 -5.75 -14.58 19.49
C ILE A 148 -4.75 -13.53 19.99
N ILE A 149 -3.51 -13.94 20.29
CA ILE A 149 -2.42 -13.03 20.65
C ILE A 149 -2.17 -12.02 19.52
N GLY A 150 -2.14 -12.49 18.27
CA GLY A 150 -1.95 -11.66 17.10
C GLY A 150 -3.03 -10.59 16.94
N VAL A 151 -4.31 -10.99 16.97
CA VAL A 151 -5.46 -10.07 16.88
C VAL A 151 -5.47 -9.09 18.05
N SER A 152 -5.19 -9.57 19.27
CA SER A 152 -5.13 -8.70 20.45
C SER A 152 -4.03 -7.65 20.32
N ALA A 153 -2.86 -8.02 19.81
CA ALA A 153 -1.77 -7.09 19.55
C ALA A 153 -2.13 -6.07 18.45
N VAL A 154 -2.83 -6.47 17.39
CA VAL A 154 -3.32 -5.54 16.35
C VAL A 154 -4.29 -4.52 16.94
N VAL A 155 -5.25 -4.97 17.75
CA VAL A 155 -6.24 -4.09 18.39
C VAL A 155 -5.55 -3.11 19.34
N LEU A 156 -4.66 -3.60 20.20
CA LEU A 156 -3.90 -2.77 21.13
C LEU A 156 -2.99 -1.77 20.40
N GLY A 157 -2.26 -2.22 19.37
CA GLY A 157 -1.39 -1.36 18.57
C GLY A 157 -2.16 -0.27 17.82
N SER A 158 -3.31 -0.61 17.26
CA SER A 158 -4.24 0.35 16.63
C SER A 158 -4.73 1.38 17.64
N TYR A 159 -5.15 0.93 18.82
CA TYR A 159 -5.64 1.80 19.89
C TYR A 159 -4.57 2.80 20.34
N ILE A 160 -3.34 2.35 20.59
CA ILE A 160 -2.22 3.22 20.96
C ILE A 160 -1.95 4.24 19.85
N ARG A 161 -1.81 3.79 18.59
CA ARG A 161 -1.56 4.71 17.46
C ARG A 161 -2.65 5.75 17.34
N LEU A 162 -3.92 5.35 17.29
CA LEU A 162 -5.05 6.27 17.16
C LEU A 162 -5.10 7.29 18.31
N THR A 163 -4.75 6.87 19.52
CA THR A 163 -4.67 7.79 20.67
C THR A 163 -3.53 8.79 20.51
N CYS A 164 -2.33 8.34 20.08
CA CYS A 164 -1.21 9.24 19.80
C CYS A 164 -1.55 10.24 18.69
N PHE A 165 -2.18 9.79 17.60
CA PHE A 165 -2.63 10.66 16.51
C PHE A 165 -3.63 11.71 16.99
N LYS A 166 -4.61 11.32 17.81
CA LYS A 166 -5.59 12.26 18.37
C LYS A 166 -4.94 13.26 19.34
N LEU A 167 -3.94 12.83 20.10
CA LEU A 167 -3.25 13.66 21.09
C LEU A 167 -2.32 14.68 20.43
N LEU A 168 -1.54 14.26 19.43
CA LEU A 168 -0.63 15.15 18.70
C LEU A 168 -1.40 16.04 17.70
N GLY A 169 -2.47 15.52 17.09
CA GLY A 169 -3.28 16.27 16.14
C GLY A 169 -2.44 16.90 15.03
N LYS A 170 -2.50 18.22 14.89
CA LYS A 170 -1.74 19.00 13.90
C LYS A 170 -0.22 18.97 14.08
N LEU A 171 0.26 18.49 15.23
CA LEU A 171 1.69 18.36 15.53
C LEU A 171 2.26 17.03 15.05
N PHE A 172 1.41 16.10 14.60
CA PHE A 172 1.86 14.85 14.02
C PHE A 172 2.34 15.07 12.59
N THR A 173 3.63 14.91 12.35
CA THR A 173 4.23 14.98 11.02
C THR A 173 4.86 13.63 10.66
N PHE A 174 4.66 13.18 9.41
CA PHE A 174 5.35 12.00 8.89
C PHE A 174 6.80 12.34 8.49
N ASP A 175 7.01 13.60 8.14
CA ASP A 175 8.31 14.20 7.87
C ASP A 175 8.93 14.79 9.14
N LEU A 176 10.26 14.79 9.18
CA LEU A 176 11.12 15.42 10.20
C LEU A 176 11.05 16.96 10.18
N THR A 177 9.95 17.53 9.67
CA THR A 177 9.71 18.96 9.55
C THR A 177 9.01 19.47 10.81
N VAL A 178 9.70 20.35 11.51
CA VAL A 178 9.21 20.98 12.73
C VAL A 178 8.10 21.97 12.38
N HIS A 179 6.92 21.79 12.97
CA HIS A 179 5.88 22.81 12.90
C HIS A 179 6.29 24.04 13.75
N PRO A 180 6.11 25.28 13.28
CA PRO A 180 6.53 26.48 14.01
C PRO A 180 5.90 26.64 15.41
N GLU A 181 4.78 25.97 15.66
CA GLU A 181 4.07 25.93 16.97
C GLU A 181 4.24 24.58 17.69
N HIS A 182 5.37 23.89 17.50
CA HIS A 182 5.59 22.61 18.17
C HIS A 182 5.56 22.78 19.69
N ARG A 183 4.92 21.84 20.39
CA ARG A 183 4.91 21.78 21.86
C ARG A 183 5.24 20.37 22.30
N LEU A 184 5.98 20.25 23.39
CA LEU A 184 6.31 18.97 23.96
C LEU A 184 5.07 18.34 24.62
N ILE A 185 4.71 17.13 24.22
CA ILE A 185 3.60 16.37 24.79
C ILE A 185 4.15 15.25 25.66
N THR A 186 3.85 15.30 26.95
CA THR A 186 4.37 14.36 27.97
C THR A 186 3.26 13.58 28.68
N THR A 187 2.02 13.65 28.18
CA THR A 187 0.84 13.08 28.82
C THR A 187 0.38 11.77 28.17
N SER A 188 -0.47 11.01 28.87
CA SER A 188 -1.02 9.73 28.41
C SER A 188 0.07 8.69 28.12
N PHE A 189 0.21 8.21 26.88
CA PHE A 189 1.22 7.19 26.57
C PHE A 189 2.65 7.75 26.57
N TYR A 190 2.80 9.05 26.35
CA TYR A 190 4.09 9.73 26.38
C TYR A 190 4.68 9.79 27.81
N SER A 191 3.88 9.64 28.87
CA SER A 191 4.43 9.56 30.23
C SER A 191 5.12 8.23 30.54
N TYR A 192 4.96 7.21 29.69
CA TYR A 192 5.53 5.88 29.92
C TYR A 192 6.73 5.61 29.00
N VAL A 193 6.65 6.06 27.75
CA VAL A 193 7.68 5.86 26.72
C VAL A 193 7.73 7.08 25.81
N ARG A 194 8.90 7.40 25.27
CA ARG A 194 9.09 8.60 24.44
C ARG A 194 8.37 8.53 23.09
N HIS A 195 8.32 7.34 22.47
CA HIS A 195 7.70 7.16 21.14
C HIS A 195 6.59 6.09 21.16
N PRO A 196 5.46 6.34 21.85
CA PRO A 196 4.37 5.37 21.97
C PRO A 196 3.70 5.04 20.62
N ALA A 197 3.73 5.96 19.65
CA ALA A 197 3.25 5.69 18.29
C ALA A 197 4.08 4.59 17.59
N TYR A 198 5.39 4.54 17.85
CA TYR A 198 6.26 3.47 17.34
C TYR A 198 6.00 2.14 18.04
N THR A 199 5.75 2.15 19.35
CA THR A 199 5.25 0.98 20.10
C THR A 199 4.00 0.39 19.46
N GLY A 200 3.00 1.24 19.15
CA GLY A 200 1.77 0.80 18.48
C GLY A 200 2.00 0.24 17.08
N SER A 201 2.97 0.79 16.34
CA SER A 201 3.36 0.30 15.00
C SER A 201 4.02 -1.08 15.08
N MET A 202 4.92 -1.27 16.05
CA MET A 202 5.55 -2.56 16.30
C MET A 202 4.51 -3.61 16.71
N LEU A 203 3.56 -3.27 17.59
CA LEU A 203 2.47 -4.18 17.97
C LEU A 203 1.58 -4.58 16.78
N LEU A 204 1.32 -3.65 15.85
CA LEU A 204 0.58 -3.96 14.62
C LEU A 204 1.33 -4.96 13.72
N ILE A 205 2.61 -4.70 13.47
CA ILE A 205 3.46 -5.59 12.66
C ILE A 205 3.56 -6.97 13.32
N ALA A 206 3.75 -7.02 14.65
CA ALA A 206 3.81 -8.26 15.41
C ALA A 206 2.50 -9.02 15.34
N GLY A 207 1.39 -8.31 15.55
CA GLY A 207 0.06 -8.87 15.57
C GLY A 207 -0.36 -9.46 14.22
N LEU A 208 -0.11 -8.75 13.13
CA LEU A 208 -0.31 -9.28 11.77
C LEU A 208 0.54 -10.53 11.56
N THR A 209 1.80 -10.50 11.97
CA THR A 209 2.68 -11.64 11.78
C THR A 209 2.19 -12.88 12.53
N PHE A 210 1.85 -12.76 13.81
CA PHE A 210 1.34 -13.87 14.60
C PHE A 210 -0.01 -14.39 14.09
N SER A 211 -0.84 -13.50 13.55
CA SER A 211 -2.10 -13.88 12.91
C SER A 211 -1.88 -14.68 11.62
N HIS A 212 -0.81 -14.39 10.86
CA HIS A 212 -0.50 -15.06 9.59
C HIS A 212 0.44 -16.27 9.71
N LEU A 213 1.27 -16.36 10.76
CA LEU A 213 2.14 -17.51 11.04
C LEU A 213 1.46 -18.62 11.86
N THR A 214 0.16 -18.48 12.13
CA THR A 214 -0.60 -19.49 12.84
C THR A 214 -0.86 -20.73 11.97
N LYS A 215 -1.02 -21.90 12.62
CA LYS A 215 -1.47 -23.13 11.94
C LYS A 215 -2.90 -22.89 11.41
N GLY A 216 -3.17 -23.33 10.19
CA GLY A 216 -4.43 -23.03 9.50
C GLY A 216 -4.47 -21.70 8.74
N SER A 217 -3.43 -20.87 8.80
CA SER A 217 -3.27 -19.72 7.90
C SER A 217 -2.88 -20.19 6.50
N TRP A 218 -3.34 -19.47 5.48
CA TRP A 218 -2.93 -19.73 4.10
C TRP A 218 -1.41 -19.68 3.92
N LEU A 219 -0.73 -18.73 4.59
CA LEU A 219 0.71 -18.54 4.48
C LEU A 219 1.53 -19.77 4.92
N THR A 220 1.03 -20.49 5.94
CA THR A 220 1.71 -21.64 6.55
C THR A 220 1.28 -22.97 5.96
N GLU A 221 0.04 -23.10 5.51
CA GLU A 221 -0.49 -24.35 4.93
C GLU A 221 -0.31 -24.42 3.40
N CYS A 222 -0.34 -23.28 2.71
CA CYS A 222 -0.39 -23.18 1.25
C CYS A 222 0.67 -22.24 0.65
N GLY A 223 1.25 -21.34 1.44
CA GLY A 223 2.17 -20.30 0.98
C GLY A 223 3.66 -20.70 0.95
N PRO A 224 4.54 -19.78 0.54
CA PRO A 224 5.99 -20.00 0.47
C PRO A 224 6.65 -20.22 1.84
N LEU A 225 5.94 -19.90 2.92
CA LEU A 225 6.40 -20.00 4.31
C LEU A 225 6.02 -21.33 4.98
N LYS A 226 5.69 -22.36 4.17
CA LYS A 226 5.41 -23.73 4.64
C LYS A 226 6.56 -24.34 5.46
N SER A 227 7.81 -23.97 5.14
CA SER A 227 8.98 -24.34 5.95
C SER A 227 9.08 -23.42 7.16
N SER A 228 8.83 -23.95 8.36
CA SER A 228 8.87 -23.17 9.60
C SER A 228 10.23 -22.52 9.85
N THR A 229 11.34 -23.15 9.43
CA THR A 229 12.68 -22.57 9.59
C THR A 229 12.89 -21.35 8.69
N GLY A 230 12.48 -21.43 7.43
CA GLY A 230 12.59 -20.29 6.50
C GLY A 230 11.72 -19.11 6.95
N ALA A 231 10.52 -19.41 7.46
CA ALA A 231 9.63 -18.38 7.99
C ALA A 231 10.20 -17.66 9.21
N LEU A 232 10.82 -18.40 10.13
CA LEU A 232 11.48 -17.81 11.30
C LEU A 232 12.65 -16.91 10.89
N VAL A 233 13.47 -17.32 9.91
CA VAL A 233 14.60 -16.50 9.44
C VAL A 233 14.14 -15.19 8.82
N VAL A 234 13.17 -15.25 7.89
CA VAL A 234 12.61 -14.03 7.26
C VAL A 234 12.01 -13.11 8.31
N TRP A 235 11.29 -13.68 9.28
CA TRP A 235 10.72 -12.93 10.39
C TRP A 235 11.78 -12.23 11.26
N MET A 236 12.82 -12.95 11.67
CA MET A 236 13.91 -12.39 12.47
C MET A 236 14.65 -11.26 11.74
N LEU A 237 14.91 -11.43 10.44
CA LEU A 237 15.54 -10.38 9.62
C LEU A 237 14.65 -9.14 9.51
N TRP A 238 13.37 -9.33 9.23
CA TRP A 238 12.40 -8.23 9.16
C TRP A 238 12.28 -7.48 10.48
N TRP A 239 12.25 -8.19 11.61
CA TRP A 239 12.19 -7.57 12.94
C TRP A 239 13.46 -6.83 13.32
N THR A 240 14.62 -7.40 12.98
CA THR A 240 15.90 -6.74 13.19
C THR A 240 15.95 -5.42 12.40
N TRP A 241 15.54 -5.45 11.12
CA TRP A 241 15.42 -4.26 10.29
C TRP A 241 14.43 -3.24 10.88
N THR A 242 13.24 -3.70 11.29
CA THR A 242 12.20 -2.84 11.87
C THR A 242 12.67 -2.14 13.14
N LEU A 243 13.34 -2.87 14.04
CA LEU A 243 13.92 -2.30 15.26
C LEU A 243 15.06 -1.32 14.93
N ALA A 244 15.95 -1.66 14.00
CA ALA A 244 17.03 -0.77 13.59
C ALA A 244 16.50 0.54 13.00
N CYS A 245 15.50 0.48 12.10
CA CYS A 245 14.83 1.66 11.56
C CYS A 245 14.10 2.44 12.65
N GLY A 246 13.39 1.77 13.55
CA GLY A 246 12.69 2.40 14.67
C GLY A 246 13.64 3.17 15.58
N ILE A 247 14.75 2.55 15.98
CA ILE A 247 15.80 3.19 16.79
C ILE A 247 16.42 4.37 16.06
N SER A 248 16.81 4.20 14.80
CA SER A 248 17.41 5.27 14.01
C SER A 248 16.48 6.48 13.88
N ARG A 249 15.18 6.25 13.70
CA ARG A 249 14.17 7.32 13.64
C ARG A 249 13.95 7.97 15.00
N ALA A 250 13.81 7.18 16.07
CA ALA A 250 13.66 7.69 17.43
C ALA A 250 14.84 8.59 17.83
N GLU A 251 16.08 8.17 17.53
CA GLU A 251 17.28 8.98 17.79
C GLU A 251 17.31 10.27 16.96
N ALA A 252 16.83 10.24 15.71
CA ALA A 252 16.73 11.45 14.88
C ALA A 252 15.71 12.45 15.44
N GLU A 253 14.55 11.96 15.88
CA GLU A 253 13.49 12.77 16.49
C GLU A 253 13.93 13.35 17.84
N ASP A 254 14.52 12.55 18.71
CA ASP A 254 15.03 12.99 20.02
C ASP A 254 16.05 14.11 19.86
N ARG A 255 16.97 13.99 18.89
CA ARG A 255 17.95 15.05 18.60
C ARG A 255 17.30 16.34 18.11
N GLN A 256 16.19 16.25 17.38
CA GLN A 256 15.45 17.44 16.97
C GLN A 256 14.73 18.07 18.16
N MET A 257 14.09 17.27 19.01
CA MET A 257 13.40 17.76 20.19
C MET A 257 14.36 18.41 21.18
N GLN A 258 15.54 17.83 21.40
CA GLN A 258 16.57 18.42 22.25
C GLN A 258 17.10 19.76 21.70
N LYS A 259 17.18 19.92 20.37
CA LYS A 259 17.57 21.21 19.76
C LYS A 259 16.51 22.29 19.94
N MET A 260 15.24 21.92 19.96
CA MET A 260 14.12 22.86 20.09
C MET A 260 13.81 23.22 21.55
N PHE A 261 13.83 22.22 22.43
CA PHE A 261 13.39 22.34 23.82
C PHE A 261 14.45 21.75 24.77
N PRO A 262 15.69 22.28 24.81
CA PRO A 262 16.80 21.62 25.51
C PRO A 262 16.50 21.30 26.98
N GLU A 263 16.07 22.28 27.77
CA GLU A 263 15.81 22.09 29.20
C GLU A 263 14.58 21.23 29.49
N GLU A 264 13.48 21.43 28.74
CA GLU A 264 12.25 20.65 28.92
C GLU A 264 12.42 19.20 28.47
N TRP A 265 13.14 18.99 27.36
CA TRP A 265 13.41 17.68 26.80
C TRP A 265 14.31 16.86 27.72
N ASP A 266 15.41 17.43 28.22
CA ASP A 266 16.32 16.72 29.10
C ASP A 266 15.59 16.27 30.38
N LYS A 267 14.77 17.14 30.97
CA LYS A 267 13.93 16.79 32.14
C LYS A 267 12.90 15.71 31.82
N TYR A 268 12.31 15.74 30.63
CA TYR A 268 11.37 14.71 30.20
C TYR A 268 12.07 13.36 29.96
N ALA A 269 13.21 13.36 29.27
CA ALA A 269 14.00 12.16 28.98
C ALA A 269 14.57 11.50 30.25
N GLU A 270 14.89 12.28 31.28
CA GLU A 270 15.25 11.74 32.60
C GLU A 270 14.10 10.97 33.26
N ASN A 271 12.87 11.49 33.15
CA ASN A 271 11.69 10.84 33.74
C ASN A 271 11.19 9.66 32.88
N VAL A 272 11.36 9.74 31.56
CA VAL A 272 10.90 8.75 30.60
C VAL A 272 12.09 8.16 29.85
N ALA A 273 12.80 7.27 30.54
CA ALA A 273 14.04 6.66 30.04
C ALA A 273 13.83 5.81 28.78
N TRP A 274 12.65 5.21 28.61
CA TRP A 274 12.40 4.19 27.57
C TRP A 274 11.90 4.79 26.27
N TRP A 275 12.34 4.24 25.13
CA TRP A 275 11.86 4.69 23.82
C TRP A 275 10.53 4.06 23.42
N PHE A 276 10.44 2.74 23.50
CA PHE A 276 9.30 2.00 22.94
C PHE A 276 8.55 1.16 23.97
N PHE A 277 9.28 0.44 24.85
CA PHE A 277 8.68 -0.47 25.81
C PHE A 277 9.28 -0.24 27.19
N PRO A 278 8.47 -0.11 28.25
CA PRO A 278 9.00 0.05 29.60
C PRO A 278 9.91 -1.15 29.97
N GLY A 279 11.12 -0.87 30.41
CA GLY A 279 12.11 -1.90 30.78
C GLY A 279 12.85 -2.54 29.59
N LEU A 280 12.60 -2.10 28.36
CA LEU A 280 13.25 -2.62 27.17
C LEU A 280 13.53 -1.50 26.15
N ILE A 281 14.81 -1.14 26.05
CA ILE A 281 15.34 0.00 25.28
C ILE A 281 14.78 1.33 25.77
#